data_AF-A0A377KE79-F1
#
_entry.id   AF-A0A377KE79-F1
#
_cell.length_a   1.000
_cell.length_b   1.000
_cell.length_c   1.000
_cell.angle_alpha   90.00
_cell.angle_beta   90.00
_cell.angle_gamma   90.00
#
_symmetry.space_group_name_H-M   'P 1'
#
loop_
_entity.id
_entity.type
_entity.pdbx_description
1 polymer ?
#
loop_
_entity_poly.entity_id
_entity_poly.type
_entity_poly.pdbx_seq_one_letter_code
_entity_poly.pdbx_strand_id
1 'polypeptide(L)'
;MDAVYGLFRTGECPLVIDESTPSCGNSRFGCWTCTVVTKDKAMESLIKNGEEWMSPLLKYRDLLAFTTDPVNKDTYRNYKRRTGKVSYQYAKDGEDRSAERKHVPGPYWLKYRQQWLKDLLEIERDLNAQGHRITLITESELHAIRQEWLKDPNEPDWYDTLPGIYREVYQRDLDWVVDDQSRFDASDADLLVQIAQGFDVVPEMVMKLIELEVSMEGLSRRQGIFDKLGTILKQDWGSLEEIQQQQAALQKRNDRDIHQEEITRLEAELQVLQRRIVDASESSVLVGEENERAH
;
A
#
# COMPACT_ATOMS: atom_id res chain seq x y z
N MET A 1 -5.97 -24.63 7.31
CA MET A 1 -7.34 -24.45 7.88
C MET A 1 -7.89 -25.70 8.58
N ASP A 2 -7.49 -26.92 8.19
CA ASP A 2 -8.07 -28.16 8.72
C ASP A 2 -7.62 -28.55 10.15
N ALA A 3 -6.44 -28.13 10.58
CA ALA A 3 -5.87 -28.60 11.85
C ALA A 3 -6.56 -28.02 13.11
N VAL A 4 -7.08 -26.78 13.05
CA VAL A 4 -7.92 -26.21 14.13
C VAL A 4 -9.33 -26.81 14.09
N TYR A 5 -9.86 -27.09 12.89
CA TYR A 5 -11.20 -27.67 12.70
C TYR A 5 -11.37 -29.05 13.35
N GLY A 6 -10.29 -29.82 13.47
CA GLY A 6 -10.30 -31.17 14.05
C GLY A 6 -10.60 -31.24 15.56
N LEU A 7 -10.18 -30.23 16.34
CA LEU A 7 -10.39 -30.19 17.81
C LEU A 7 -11.84 -29.87 18.20
N PHE A 8 -12.63 -29.30 17.28
CA PHE A 8 -14.01 -28.84 17.54
C PHE A 8 -15.09 -29.87 17.23
N ARG A 9 -14.76 -31.05 16.69
CA ARG A 9 -15.75 -32.11 16.39
C ARG A 9 -16.05 -33.06 17.55
N THR A 10 -15.30 -33.00 18.64
CA THR A 10 -15.39 -33.95 19.77
C THR A 10 -16.33 -33.54 20.91
N GLY A 11 -17.19 -32.56 20.69
CA GLY A 11 -18.29 -32.23 21.61
C GLY A 11 -19.63 -32.27 20.88
N GLU A 12 -20.33 -33.42 20.92
CA GLU A 12 -21.73 -33.48 20.48
C GLU A 12 -22.56 -32.50 21.33
N CYS A 13 -23.28 -31.54 20.69
CA CYS A 13 -24.15 -30.64 21.45
C CYS A 13 -25.28 -31.49 22.08
N PRO A 14 -25.49 -31.43 23.41
CA PRO A 14 -26.55 -32.18 24.06
C PRO A 14 -27.90 -31.71 23.51
N LEU A 15 -28.80 -32.64 23.24
CA LEU A 15 -30.16 -32.35 22.77
C LEU A 15 -30.93 -31.64 23.89
N VAL A 16 -31.05 -30.32 23.77
CA VAL A 16 -31.77 -29.47 24.72
C VAL A 16 -33.25 -29.46 24.34
N ILE A 17 -34.12 -29.92 25.23
CA ILE A 17 -35.58 -30.06 25.03
C ILE A 17 -36.37 -28.96 25.80
N ASP A 18 -35.68 -28.08 26.54
CA ASP A 18 -36.31 -27.06 27.40
C ASP A 18 -36.05 -25.62 26.88
N GLU A 19 -37.10 -24.78 26.91
CA GLU A 19 -37.10 -23.38 26.49
C GLU A 19 -36.29 -22.46 27.44
N SER A 20 -35.93 -22.94 28.62
CA SER A 20 -35.15 -22.21 29.63
C SER A 20 -33.64 -22.22 29.39
N THR A 21 -33.15 -23.09 28.50
CA THR A 21 -31.71 -23.29 28.28
C THR A 21 -31.20 -22.37 27.16
N PRO A 22 -30.19 -21.51 27.41
CA PRO A 22 -29.66 -20.62 26.38
C PRO A 22 -29.06 -21.41 25.22
N SER A 23 -29.36 -21.00 23.98
CA SER A 23 -28.96 -21.69 22.75
C SER A 23 -27.45 -21.92 22.65
N CYS A 24 -27.01 -23.17 22.44
CA CYS A 24 -25.60 -23.53 22.12
C CYS A 24 -25.13 -22.98 20.75
N GLY A 25 -26.03 -22.36 19.98
CA GLY A 25 -25.91 -22.19 18.52
C GLY A 25 -25.49 -20.83 17.96
N ASN A 26 -25.02 -19.87 18.77
CA ASN A 26 -24.58 -18.55 18.25
C ASN A 26 -23.06 -18.37 18.17
N SER A 27 -22.28 -19.35 18.65
CA SER A 27 -20.82 -19.25 18.61
C SER A 27 -20.30 -19.77 17.26
N ARG A 28 -20.27 -18.90 16.24
CA ARG A 28 -19.52 -19.19 15.02
C ARG A 28 -18.06 -19.34 15.41
N PHE A 29 -17.49 -20.50 15.12
CA PHE A 29 -16.12 -20.90 15.48
C PHE A 29 -15.11 -19.78 15.21
N GLY A 30 -14.27 -19.51 16.22
CA GLY A 30 -13.27 -18.46 16.17
C GLY A 30 -12.17 -18.79 15.17
N CYS A 31 -12.14 -18.07 14.05
CA CYS A 31 -11.07 -18.21 13.06
C CYS A 31 -9.94 -17.26 13.44
N TRP A 32 -8.75 -17.80 13.69
CA TRP A 32 -7.56 -17.03 14.08
C TRP A 32 -7.10 -16.00 13.01
N THR A 33 -7.65 -16.06 11.80
CA THR A 33 -7.41 -15.05 10.74
C THR A 33 -8.55 -14.04 10.58
N CYS A 34 -9.68 -14.18 11.29
CA CYS A 34 -10.85 -13.34 11.08
C CYS A 34 -10.73 -12.01 11.85
N THR A 35 -10.50 -10.93 11.09
CA THR A 35 -10.45 -9.55 11.60
C THR A 35 -11.79 -8.81 11.48
N VAL A 36 -12.83 -9.44 10.92
CA VAL A 36 -14.14 -8.81 10.68
C VAL A 36 -14.89 -8.52 11.98
N VAL A 37 -14.76 -9.42 12.96
CA VAL A 37 -15.35 -9.24 14.29
C VAL A 37 -14.43 -8.36 15.16
N THR A 38 -14.96 -7.69 16.17
CA THR A 38 -14.09 -6.89 17.07
C THR A 38 -13.33 -7.77 18.04
N LYS A 39 -14.00 -8.77 18.63
CA LYS A 39 -13.43 -9.74 19.57
C LYS A 39 -13.86 -11.15 19.24
N ASP A 40 -12.94 -12.10 19.38
CA ASP A 40 -13.23 -13.52 19.22
C ASP A 40 -13.67 -14.13 20.56
N LYS A 41 -14.96 -13.98 20.88
CA LYS A 41 -15.53 -14.53 22.12
C LYS A 41 -15.44 -16.05 22.19
N ALA A 42 -15.42 -16.73 21.05
CA ALA A 42 -15.34 -18.19 21.02
C ALA A 42 -13.96 -18.65 21.52
N MET A 43 -12.90 -18.09 20.96
CA MET A 43 -11.52 -18.41 21.37
C MET A 43 -11.25 -17.95 22.81
N GLU A 44 -11.71 -16.76 23.20
CA GLU A 44 -11.63 -16.31 24.60
C GLU A 44 -12.31 -17.27 25.58
N SER A 45 -13.49 -17.79 25.23
CA SER A 45 -14.22 -18.75 26.07
C SER A 45 -13.50 -20.10 26.18
N LEU A 46 -12.91 -20.60 25.10
CA LEU A 46 -12.16 -21.86 25.12
C LEU A 46 -10.92 -21.77 25.99
N ILE A 47 -10.17 -20.67 25.87
CA ILE A 47 -9.00 -20.39 26.71
C ILE A 47 -9.42 -20.38 28.19
N LYS A 48 -10.53 -19.70 28.52
CA LYS A 48 -11.06 -19.68 29.90
C LYS A 48 -11.49 -21.06 30.40
N ASN A 49 -11.86 -21.97 29.50
CA ASN A 49 -12.31 -23.32 29.81
C ASN A 49 -11.16 -24.35 29.82
N GLY A 50 -9.90 -23.91 29.72
CA GLY A 50 -8.72 -24.77 29.86
C GLY A 50 -7.90 -24.95 28.58
N GLU A 51 -8.34 -24.44 27.44
CA GLU A 51 -7.59 -24.51 26.17
C GLU A 51 -6.57 -23.36 26.04
N GLU A 52 -5.70 -23.22 27.04
CA GLU A 52 -4.75 -22.09 27.14
C GLU A 52 -3.75 -22.03 25.98
N TRP A 53 -3.46 -23.16 25.35
CA TRP A 53 -2.57 -23.25 24.18
C TRP A 53 -3.08 -22.44 22.98
N MET A 54 -4.37 -22.08 22.92
CA MET A 54 -4.90 -21.19 21.87
C MET A 54 -4.53 -19.71 22.07
N SER A 55 -3.98 -19.34 23.23
CA SER A 55 -3.64 -17.93 23.56
C SER A 55 -2.74 -17.23 22.53
N PRO A 56 -1.68 -17.86 21.98
CA PRO A 56 -0.85 -17.25 20.94
C PRO A 56 -1.65 -16.96 19.65
N LEU A 57 -2.59 -17.83 19.27
CA LEU A 57 -3.45 -17.63 18.10
C LEU A 57 -4.42 -16.46 18.30
N LEU A 58 -4.96 -16.30 19.51
CA LEU A 58 -5.81 -15.16 19.83
C LEU A 58 -5.03 -13.84 19.76
N LYS A 59 -3.80 -13.82 20.32
CA LYS A 59 -2.93 -12.64 20.26
C LYS A 59 -2.57 -12.28 18.82
N TYR A 60 -2.23 -13.27 18.00
CA TYR A 60 -1.93 -13.07 16.58
C TYR A 60 -3.14 -12.50 15.83
N ARG A 61 -4.33 -13.06 16.09
CA ARG A 61 -5.60 -12.56 15.54
C ARG A 61 -5.84 -11.10 15.92
N ASP A 62 -5.64 -10.76 17.18
CA ASP A 62 -5.87 -9.40 17.70
C ASP A 62 -4.84 -8.40 17.15
N LEU A 63 -3.61 -8.82 16.92
CA LEU A 63 -2.61 -8.05 16.18
C LEU A 63 -3.11 -7.74 14.76
N LEU A 64 -3.58 -8.75 14.03
CA LEU A 64 -4.13 -8.53 12.68
C LEU A 64 -5.34 -7.58 12.71
N ALA A 65 -6.26 -7.75 13.66
CA ALA A 65 -7.41 -6.86 13.82
C ALA A 65 -6.98 -5.42 14.14
N PHE A 66 -6.01 -5.23 15.04
CA PHE A 66 -5.44 -3.92 15.39
C PHE A 66 -4.90 -3.18 14.16
N THR A 67 -4.25 -3.89 13.24
CA THR A 67 -3.70 -3.28 12.01
C THR A 67 -4.76 -2.83 11.01
N THR A 68 -5.99 -3.34 11.15
CA THR A 68 -7.12 -2.97 10.27
C THR A 68 -7.88 -1.73 10.74
N ASP A 69 -7.65 -1.28 11.98
CA ASP A 69 -8.25 -0.06 12.53
C ASP A 69 -7.84 1.16 11.69
N PRO A 70 -8.79 2.02 11.24
CA PRO A 70 -8.49 3.24 10.50
C PRO A 70 -7.37 4.11 11.07
N VAL A 71 -7.19 4.16 12.39
CA VAL A 71 -6.14 4.98 13.03
C VAL A 71 -4.74 4.42 12.75
N ASN A 72 -4.62 3.11 12.60
CA ASN A 72 -3.35 2.41 12.46
C ASN A 72 -2.95 2.15 11.00
N LYS A 73 -3.88 2.32 10.05
CA LYS A 73 -3.65 1.94 8.64
C LYS A 73 -2.42 2.58 8.04
N ASP A 74 -2.16 3.86 8.31
CA ASP A 74 -1.03 4.59 7.74
C ASP A 74 0.33 4.07 8.27
N THR A 75 0.32 3.39 9.43
CA THR A 75 1.52 2.75 9.99
C THR A 75 1.84 1.42 9.30
N TYR A 76 0.81 0.63 8.98
CA TYR A 76 0.97 -0.74 8.50
C TYR A 76 0.85 -0.90 6.98
N ARG A 77 0.19 0.05 6.30
CA ARG A 77 -0.12 -0.05 4.88
C ARG A 77 0.68 0.95 4.06
N ASN A 78 1.08 0.49 2.88
CA ASN A 78 1.76 1.27 1.89
C ASN A 78 0.85 2.40 1.40
N TYR A 79 1.37 3.61 1.24
CA TYR A 79 0.60 4.74 0.71
C TYR A 79 0.31 4.62 -0.80
N LYS A 80 1.03 3.74 -1.51
CA LYS A 80 0.81 3.39 -2.92
C LYS A 80 -0.15 2.21 -3.05
N ARG A 81 -1.13 2.32 -3.95
CA ARG A 81 -1.98 1.19 -4.37
C ARG A 81 -1.14 0.17 -5.15
N ARG A 82 -1.66 -1.04 -5.42
CA ARG A 82 -0.97 -2.05 -6.27
C ARG A 82 -0.68 -1.57 -7.69
N THR A 83 -1.25 -0.44 -8.11
CA THR A 83 -0.91 0.23 -9.37
C THR A 83 0.44 0.97 -9.31
N GLY A 84 1.06 1.08 -8.14
CA GLY A 84 2.26 1.88 -7.91
C GLY A 84 1.99 3.37 -7.75
N LYS A 85 0.74 3.79 -7.55
CA LYS A 85 0.34 5.20 -7.42
C LYS A 85 -0.34 5.51 -6.10
N VAL A 86 -0.14 6.74 -5.62
CA VAL A 86 -0.88 7.33 -4.51
C VAL A 86 -2.21 7.84 -5.06
N SER A 87 -3.31 7.30 -4.50
CA SER A 87 -4.66 7.75 -4.83
C SER A 87 -5.28 8.45 -3.63
N TYR A 88 -5.98 9.55 -3.83
CA TYR A 88 -6.68 10.27 -2.77
C TYR A 88 -8.17 9.94 -2.77
N GLN A 89 -8.80 10.12 -1.61
CA GLN A 89 -10.25 9.95 -1.49
C GLN A 89 -10.99 10.98 -2.36
N TYR A 90 -12.15 10.57 -2.89
CA TYR A 90 -13.04 11.50 -3.60
C TYR A 90 -13.64 12.52 -2.61
N ALA A 91 -13.89 13.74 -3.06
CA ALA A 91 -14.68 14.69 -2.29
C ALA A 91 -16.08 14.13 -2.10
N LYS A 92 -16.61 14.25 -0.88
CA LYS A 92 -18.04 14.02 -0.66
C LYS A 92 -18.82 15.25 -1.09
N ASP A 93 -20.10 15.05 -1.44
CA ASP A 93 -20.98 16.14 -1.85
C ASP A 93 -21.04 17.23 -0.76
N GLY A 94 -20.64 18.46 -1.12
CA GLY A 94 -20.61 19.61 -0.23
C GLY A 94 -19.28 19.89 0.49
N GLU A 95 -18.25 19.05 0.33
CA GLU A 95 -16.90 19.34 0.82
C GLU A 95 -16.13 20.25 -0.16
N ASP A 96 -15.33 21.17 0.38
CA ASP A 96 -14.48 22.05 -0.42
C ASP A 96 -13.52 21.22 -1.27
N ARG A 97 -13.49 21.53 -2.57
CA ARG A 97 -12.59 20.86 -3.54
C ARG A 97 -11.12 21.07 -3.19
N SER A 98 -10.79 22.12 -2.43
CA SER A 98 -9.45 22.49 -1.99
C SER A 98 -9.00 21.85 -0.67
N ALA A 99 -9.88 21.15 0.05
CA ALA A 99 -9.52 20.50 1.31
C ALA A 99 -8.50 19.37 1.08
N GLU A 100 -7.48 19.32 1.94
CA GLU A 100 -6.46 18.27 1.92
C GLU A 100 -7.09 16.91 2.26
N ARG A 101 -6.94 15.94 1.34
CA ARG A 101 -7.61 14.64 1.46
C ARG A 101 -6.63 13.57 1.89
N LYS A 102 -7.13 12.65 2.72
CA LYS A 102 -6.37 11.44 3.06
C LYS A 102 -6.15 10.59 1.82
N HIS A 103 -4.96 10.04 1.70
CA HIS A 103 -4.67 9.04 0.68
C HIS A 103 -5.42 7.73 1.00
N VAL A 104 -5.66 6.92 -0.02
CA VAL A 104 -6.26 5.60 0.12
C VAL A 104 -5.12 4.60 0.35
N PRO A 105 -5.13 3.88 1.48
CA PRO A 105 -4.06 2.96 1.81
C PRO A 105 -4.02 1.76 0.84
N GLY A 106 -2.81 1.34 0.53
CA GLY A 106 -2.46 0.21 -0.31
C GLY A 106 -2.32 -1.11 0.46
N PRO A 107 -1.51 -2.05 -0.08
CA PRO A 107 -1.21 -3.32 0.60
C PRO A 107 -0.37 -3.10 1.87
N TYR A 108 -0.24 -4.12 2.71
CA TYR A 108 0.66 -4.06 3.86
C TYR A 108 2.12 -3.96 3.42
N TRP A 109 2.92 -3.17 4.13
CA TRP A 109 4.37 -3.08 3.89
C TRP A 109 5.00 -4.48 3.97
N LEU A 110 5.99 -4.75 3.10
CA LEU A 110 6.66 -6.05 3.05
C LEU A 110 7.25 -6.45 4.40
N LYS A 111 7.90 -5.50 5.11
CA LYS A 111 8.47 -5.74 6.45
C LYS A 111 7.47 -6.31 7.47
N TYR A 112 6.20 -5.89 7.43
CA TYR A 112 5.19 -6.42 8.35
C TYR A 112 4.69 -7.78 7.89
N ARG A 113 4.58 -8.02 6.57
CA ARG A 113 4.27 -9.35 6.04
C ARG A 113 5.34 -10.37 6.42
N GLN A 114 6.61 -10.00 6.33
CA GLN A 114 7.75 -10.79 6.79
C GLN A 114 7.67 -11.09 8.28
N GLN A 115 7.46 -10.05 9.10
CA GLN A 115 7.35 -10.21 10.55
C GLN A 115 6.18 -11.14 10.94
N TRP A 116 4.99 -10.92 10.38
CA TRP A 116 3.83 -11.74 10.72
C TRP A 116 3.96 -13.18 10.24
N LEU A 117 4.60 -13.41 9.09
CA LEU A 117 4.91 -14.77 8.66
C LEU A 117 5.85 -15.45 9.65
N LYS A 118 6.90 -14.76 10.10
CA LYS A 118 7.82 -15.28 11.12
C LYS A 118 7.08 -15.61 12.41
N ASP A 119 6.29 -14.68 12.92
CA ASP A 119 5.47 -14.86 14.13
C ASP A 119 4.55 -16.09 13.99
N LEU A 120 3.93 -16.28 12.81
CA LEU A 120 3.04 -17.41 12.55
C LEU A 120 3.78 -18.75 12.57
N LEU A 121 4.97 -18.82 11.95
CA LEU A 121 5.81 -20.02 11.93
C LEU A 121 6.35 -20.35 13.33
N GLU A 122 6.72 -19.34 14.12
CA GLU A 122 7.13 -19.51 15.51
C GLU A 122 5.99 -20.04 16.37
N ILE A 123 4.77 -19.50 16.21
CA ILE A 123 3.57 -20.01 16.89
C ILE A 123 3.34 -21.48 16.51
N GLU A 124 3.36 -21.82 15.22
CA GLU A 124 3.17 -23.20 14.77
C GLU A 124 4.22 -24.15 15.38
N ARG A 125 5.50 -23.77 15.32
CA ARG A 125 6.61 -24.55 15.88
C ARG A 125 6.40 -24.80 17.37
N ASP A 126 6.10 -23.75 18.14
CA ASP A 126 6.00 -23.82 19.59
C ASP A 126 4.78 -24.65 20.04
N LEU A 127 3.65 -24.53 19.33
CA LEU A 127 2.47 -25.37 19.58
C LEU A 127 2.76 -26.85 19.29
N ASN A 128 3.45 -27.15 18.18
CA ASN A 128 3.85 -28.53 17.85
C ASN A 128 4.84 -29.09 18.89
N ALA A 129 5.77 -28.28 19.39
CA ALA A 129 6.71 -28.68 20.45
C ALA A 129 6.00 -28.99 21.78
N GLN A 130 4.87 -28.33 22.06
CA GLN A 130 3.99 -28.62 23.19
C GLN A 130 3.08 -29.84 22.98
N GLY A 131 3.14 -30.48 21.81
CA GLY A 131 2.35 -31.67 21.47
C GLY A 131 1.06 -31.39 20.70
N HIS A 132 0.74 -30.12 20.42
CA HIS A 132 -0.42 -29.74 19.62
C HIS A 132 -0.08 -29.84 18.13
N ARG A 133 -0.29 -31.03 17.54
CA ARG A 133 0.00 -31.29 16.12
C ARG A 133 -0.90 -30.43 15.21
N ILE A 134 -0.36 -29.32 14.71
CA ILE A 134 -1.09 -28.31 13.96
C ILE A 134 -0.29 -27.81 12.76
N THR A 135 -0.99 -27.52 11.66
CA THR A 135 -0.45 -26.83 10.49
C THR A 135 -1.27 -25.56 10.25
N LEU A 136 -0.69 -24.41 10.59
CA LEU A 136 -1.25 -23.08 10.41
C LEU A 136 -1.05 -22.60 8.97
N ILE A 137 0.09 -22.92 8.37
CA ILE A 137 0.42 -22.60 6.98
C ILE A 137 1.11 -23.78 6.30
N THR A 138 0.69 -24.07 5.07
CA THR A 138 1.21 -25.20 4.28
C THR A 138 2.45 -24.80 3.49
N GLU A 139 3.26 -25.79 3.12
CA GLU A 139 4.43 -25.57 2.25
C GLU A 139 4.03 -24.92 0.92
N SER A 140 2.92 -25.37 0.30
CA SER A 140 2.40 -24.76 -0.93
C SER A 140 2.01 -23.29 -0.76
N GLU A 141 1.47 -22.91 0.40
CA GLU A 141 1.16 -21.50 0.70
C GLU A 141 2.45 -20.69 0.89
N LEU A 142 3.49 -21.25 1.51
CA LEU A 142 4.80 -20.60 1.62
C LEU A 142 5.44 -20.33 0.25
N HIS A 143 5.37 -21.30 -0.67
CA HIS A 143 5.81 -21.09 -2.06
C HIS A 143 5.03 -19.98 -2.76
N ALA A 144 3.70 -19.95 -2.58
CA ALA A 144 2.85 -18.91 -3.16
C ALA A 144 3.18 -17.52 -2.57
N ILE A 145 3.41 -17.43 -1.25
CA ILE A 145 3.82 -16.18 -0.60
C ILE A 145 5.14 -15.69 -1.15
N ARG A 146 6.15 -16.56 -1.28
CA ARG A 146 7.46 -16.22 -1.86
C ARG A 146 7.29 -15.62 -3.26
N GLN A 147 6.46 -16.24 -4.10
CA GLN A 147 6.17 -15.73 -5.46
C GLN A 147 5.46 -14.37 -5.45
N GLU A 148 4.49 -14.17 -4.55
CA GLU A 148 3.80 -12.87 -4.41
C GLU A 148 4.72 -11.77 -3.88
N TRP A 149 5.70 -12.10 -3.02
CA TRP A 149 6.67 -11.13 -2.51
C TRP A 149 7.71 -10.76 -3.55
N LEU A 150 8.27 -11.75 -4.25
CA LEU A 150 9.20 -11.51 -5.36
C LEU A 150 8.57 -10.63 -6.47
N LYS A 151 7.27 -10.77 -6.70
CA LYS A 151 6.53 -10.07 -7.77
C LYS A 151 5.70 -8.88 -7.24
N ASP A 152 5.95 -8.43 -6.02
CA ASP A 152 5.15 -7.39 -5.42
C ASP A 152 5.25 -6.08 -6.24
N PRO A 153 4.13 -5.47 -6.65
CA PRO A 153 4.18 -4.32 -7.55
C PRO A 153 4.64 -3.04 -6.87
N ASN A 154 4.86 -3.00 -5.55
CA ASN A 154 5.29 -1.83 -4.81
C ASN A 154 6.63 -2.04 -4.11
N GLU A 155 6.84 -3.21 -3.53
CA GLU A 155 8.00 -3.61 -2.74
C GLU A 155 8.43 -5.04 -3.09
N PRO A 156 9.00 -5.30 -4.28
CA PRO A 156 9.55 -6.61 -4.62
C PRO A 156 10.59 -7.06 -3.59
N ASP A 157 10.52 -8.32 -3.16
CA ASP A 157 11.48 -8.89 -2.22
C ASP A 157 12.76 -9.40 -2.90
N TRP A 158 13.60 -8.49 -3.41
CA TRP A 158 14.82 -8.84 -4.14
C TRP A 158 15.85 -9.67 -3.35
N TYR A 159 15.78 -9.64 -2.02
CA TYR A 159 16.65 -10.43 -1.16
C TYR A 159 16.15 -11.86 -0.97
N ASP A 160 14.96 -12.19 -1.49
CA ASP A 160 14.31 -13.48 -1.33
C ASP A 160 14.35 -13.96 0.13
N THR A 161 13.73 -13.18 1.00
CA THR A 161 13.90 -13.31 2.46
C THR A 161 13.20 -14.52 3.06
N LEU A 162 12.17 -15.04 2.40
CA LEU A 162 11.31 -16.07 2.96
C LEU A 162 12.05 -17.39 3.29
N PRO A 163 12.93 -17.93 2.42
CA PRO A 163 13.83 -19.03 2.78
C PRO A 163 14.64 -18.78 4.05
N GLY A 164 15.18 -17.57 4.22
CA GLY A 164 15.93 -17.17 5.41
C GLY A 164 15.07 -17.19 6.68
N ILE A 165 13.87 -16.62 6.61
CA ILE A 165 12.88 -16.64 7.72
C ILE A 165 12.55 -18.08 8.12
N TYR A 166 12.27 -18.94 7.14
CA TYR A 166 11.94 -20.34 7.42
C TYR A 166 13.10 -21.09 8.10
N ARG A 167 14.33 -20.90 7.60
CA ARG A 167 15.53 -21.50 8.17
C ARG A 167 15.78 -21.01 9.58
N GLU A 168 15.56 -19.73 9.86
CA GLU A 168 15.70 -19.17 11.21
C GLU A 168 14.76 -19.86 12.20
N VAL A 169 13.50 -20.11 11.81
CA VAL A 169 12.49 -20.69 12.70
C VAL A 169 12.67 -22.20 12.91
N TYR A 170 12.88 -22.96 11.83
CA TYR A 170 12.91 -24.43 11.88
C TYR A 170 14.30 -25.05 11.80
N GLN A 171 15.35 -24.26 11.59
CA GLN A 171 16.74 -24.74 11.46
C GLN A 171 16.92 -25.78 10.34
N ARG A 172 16.07 -25.71 9.32
CA ARG A 172 16.09 -26.55 8.11
C ARG A 172 15.55 -25.75 6.93
N ASP A 173 15.85 -26.21 5.73
CA ASP A 173 15.28 -25.65 4.50
C ASP A 173 14.08 -26.48 4.01
N LEU A 174 13.15 -25.81 3.33
CA LEU A 174 12.18 -26.47 2.46
C LEU A 174 12.80 -26.76 1.09
N ASP A 175 12.14 -27.62 0.31
CA ASP A 175 12.51 -27.86 -1.09
C ASP A 175 12.06 -26.66 -1.95
N TRP A 176 12.77 -25.55 -1.79
CA TRP A 176 12.50 -24.29 -2.48
C TRP A 176 12.70 -24.48 -3.98
N VAL A 177 11.63 -24.28 -4.76
CA VAL A 177 11.75 -24.20 -6.21
C VAL A 177 12.73 -23.07 -6.55
N VAL A 178 13.84 -23.44 -7.19
CA VAL A 178 14.80 -22.49 -7.74
C VAL A 178 14.22 -22.03 -9.07
N ASP A 179 13.85 -20.76 -9.14
CA ASP A 179 13.48 -20.17 -10.43
C ASP A 179 14.78 -19.77 -11.13
N ASP A 180 15.21 -20.56 -12.13
CA ASP A 180 16.38 -20.27 -12.97
C ASP A 180 16.27 -18.92 -13.72
N GLN A 181 15.11 -18.24 -13.65
CA GLN A 181 14.90 -16.90 -14.20
C GLN A 181 15.19 -15.77 -13.20
N SER A 182 15.48 -16.07 -11.93
CA SER A 182 15.87 -15.08 -10.93
C SER A 182 17.33 -14.63 -11.17
N ARG A 183 17.51 -13.76 -12.16
CA ARG A 183 18.82 -13.17 -12.52
C ARG A 183 19.17 -11.93 -11.68
N PHE A 184 18.32 -11.56 -10.72
CA PHE A 184 18.51 -10.37 -9.91
C PHE A 184 18.55 -10.79 -8.44
N ASP A 185 19.74 -10.74 -7.83
CA ASP A 185 19.97 -11.20 -6.47
C ASP A 185 20.19 -10.04 -5.48
N ALA A 186 20.39 -10.39 -4.20
CA ALA A 186 20.69 -9.43 -3.14
C ALA A 186 21.91 -8.54 -3.45
N SER A 187 22.92 -9.08 -4.12
CA SER A 187 24.14 -8.35 -4.46
C SER A 187 23.90 -7.33 -5.59
N ASP A 188 23.05 -7.67 -6.56
CA ASP A 188 22.60 -6.74 -7.59
C ASP A 188 21.77 -5.59 -6.99
N ALA A 189 20.94 -5.91 -5.99
CA ALA A 189 20.14 -4.92 -5.29
C ALA A 189 21.04 -3.90 -4.56
N ASP A 190 22.01 -4.38 -3.78
CA ASP A 190 23.00 -3.54 -3.08
C ASP A 190 23.82 -2.69 -4.04
N LEU A 191 24.28 -3.29 -5.15
CA LEU A 191 25.06 -2.58 -6.17
C LEU A 191 24.24 -1.45 -6.82
N LEU A 192 22.97 -1.69 -7.15
CA LEU A 192 22.12 -0.64 -7.72
C LEU A 192 21.84 0.49 -6.74
N VAL A 193 21.64 0.19 -5.45
CA VAL A 193 21.51 1.24 -4.42
C VAL A 193 22.76 2.11 -4.39
N GLN A 194 23.95 1.51 -4.46
CA GLN A 194 25.21 2.26 -4.48
C GLN A 194 25.37 3.11 -5.75
N ILE A 195 25.04 2.56 -6.92
CA ILE A 195 25.15 3.28 -8.20
C ILE A 195 24.15 4.43 -8.26
N ALA A 196 22.91 4.21 -7.83
CA ALA A 196 21.84 5.19 -7.90
C ALA A 196 22.11 6.44 -7.05
N GLN A 197 22.90 6.36 -5.97
CA GLN A 197 23.29 7.53 -5.16
C GLN A 197 24.00 8.63 -5.96
N GLY A 198 24.60 8.30 -7.11
CA GLY A 198 25.24 9.26 -8.01
C GLY A 198 24.30 9.93 -9.02
N PHE A 199 23.02 9.56 -9.05
CA PHE A 199 22.05 9.99 -10.05
C PHE A 199 20.74 10.42 -9.39
N ASP A 200 19.97 11.30 -10.04
CA ASP A 200 18.64 11.70 -9.60
C ASP A 200 17.59 10.65 -9.99
N VAL A 201 17.78 9.41 -9.53
CA VAL A 201 16.89 8.27 -9.81
C VAL A 201 16.67 7.43 -8.57
N VAL A 202 15.44 6.93 -8.41
CA VAL A 202 15.06 6.04 -7.32
C VAL A 202 15.53 4.61 -7.66
N PRO A 203 16.35 3.94 -6.82
CA PRO A 203 16.90 2.61 -7.10
C PRO A 203 15.84 1.58 -7.49
N GLU A 204 14.72 1.59 -6.78
CA GLU A 204 13.60 0.66 -6.96
C GLU A 204 12.96 0.78 -8.35
N MET A 205 12.96 1.98 -8.94
CA MET A 205 12.49 2.18 -10.30
C MET A 205 13.42 1.48 -11.30
N VAL A 206 14.74 1.64 -11.13
CA VAL A 206 15.74 1.05 -12.02
C VAL A 206 15.69 -0.47 -11.95
N MET A 207 15.57 -1.03 -10.75
CA MET A 207 15.40 -2.48 -10.54
C MET A 207 14.23 -3.03 -11.35
N LYS A 208 13.05 -2.40 -11.26
CA LYS A 208 11.89 -2.83 -12.05
C LYS A 208 12.07 -2.71 -13.56
N LEU A 209 12.81 -1.70 -14.03
CA LEU A 209 13.10 -1.55 -15.45
C LEU A 209 14.00 -2.69 -15.94
N ILE A 210 14.99 -3.08 -15.15
CA ILE A 210 15.87 -4.23 -15.43
C ILE A 210 15.07 -5.53 -15.43
N GLU A 211 14.24 -5.77 -14.41
CA GLU A 211 13.36 -6.95 -14.36
C GLU A 211 12.44 -7.02 -15.58
N LEU A 212 11.87 -5.88 -15.99
CA LEU A 212 11.05 -5.83 -17.19
C LEU A 212 11.86 -6.22 -18.42
N GLU A 213 13.08 -5.73 -18.59
CA GLU A 213 13.95 -6.11 -19.72
C GLU A 213 14.27 -7.61 -19.70
N VAL A 214 14.66 -8.15 -18.55
CA VAL A 214 14.95 -9.59 -18.38
C VAL A 214 13.72 -10.44 -18.68
N SER A 215 12.53 -10.04 -18.24
CA SER A 215 11.28 -10.76 -18.52
C SER A 215 10.91 -10.79 -20.01
N MET A 216 11.46 -9.85 -20.79
CA MET A 216 11.21 -9.67 -22.22
C MET A 216 12.37 -10.23 -23.08
N GLU A 217 13.35 -10.89 -22.46
CA GLU A 217 14.50 -11.51 -23.11
C GLU A 217 14.03 -12.72 -23.95
N GLY A 218 13.82 -12.49 -25.24
CA GLY A 218 13.37 -13.50 -26.21
C GLY A 218 12.81 -12.87 -27.49
N LEU A 219 13.26 -13.34 -28.66
CA LEU A 219 12.99 -12.76 -29.99
C LEU A 219 11.50 -12.51 -30.33
N SER A 220 10.57 -13.24 -29.71
CA SER A 220 9.13 -13.17 -30.01
C SER A 220 8.28 -12.45 -28.94
N ARG A 221 8.86 -11.96 -27.84
CA ARG A 221 8.08 -11.48 -26.66
C ARG A 221 8.10 -9.97 -26.43
N ARG A 222 8.79 -9.18 -27.25
CA ARG A 222 8.97 -7.73 -27.03
C ARG A 222 7.76 -6.84 -27.34
N GLN A 223 6.63 -7.40 -27.75
CA GLN A 223 5.42 -6.62 -28.04
C GLN A 223 4.90 -5.92 -26.77
N GLY A 224 4.62 -4.63 -26.85
CA GLY A 224 4.11 -3.83 -25.73
C GLY A 224 5.15 -3.42 -24.69
N ILE A 225 6.45 -3.56 -24.96
CA ILE A 225 7.50 -3.15 -24.02
C ILE A 225 7.43 -1.67 -23.67
N PHE A 226 7.16 -0.79 -24.64
CA PHE A 226 7.04 0.65 -24.40
C PHE A 226 5.85 1.00 -23.51
N ASP A 227 4.73 0.27 -23.63
CA ASP A 227 3.57 0.47 -22.77
C ASP A 227 3.86 0.06 -21.33
N LYS A 228 4.59 -1.05 -21.15
CA LYS A 228 5.04 -1.53 -19.83
C LYS A 228 6.07 -0.58 -19.20
N LEU A 229 7.07 -0.13 -19.97
CA LEU A 229 8.04 0.89 -19.55
C LEU A 229 7.32 2.17 -19.12
N GLY A 230 6.40 2.66 -19.96
CA GLY A 230 5.60 3.84 -19.65
C GLY A 230 4.74 3.66 -18.40
N THR A 231 4.27 2.44 -18.12
CA THR A 231 3.54 2.13 -16.89
C THR A 231 4.43 2.25 -15.65
N ILE A 232 5.66 1.69 -15.69
CA ILE A 232 6.64 1.77 -14.60
C ILE A 232 7.07 3.23 -14.35
N LEU A 233 7.40 3.97 -15.41
CA LEU A 233 7.82 5.36 -15.32
C LEU A 233 6.71 6.31 -14.84
N LYS A 234 5.44 5.93 -15.01
CA LYS A 234 4.29 6.69 -14.49
C LYS A 234 3.95 6.35 -13.04
N GLN A 235 4.62 5.39 -12.40
CA GLN A 235 4.40 5.10 -10.97
C GLN A 235 4.97 6.22 -10.12
N ASP A 236 4.47 6.32 -8.89
CA ASP A 236 4.98 7.24 -7.89
C ASP A 236 6.17 6.58 -7.16
N TRP A 237 7.32 7.25 -7.19
CA TRP A 237 8.58 6.79 -6.62
C TRP A 237 9.06 7.75 -5.54
N GLY A 238 9.79 7.24 -4.55
CA GLY A 238 10.24 8.01 -3.38
C GLY A 238 9.22 8.05 -2.25
N SER A 239 9.41 8.98 -1.32
CA SER A 239 8.62 9.15 -0.11
C SER A 239 7.25 9.78 -0.41
N LEU A 240 6.29 9.60 0.52
CA LEU A 240 4.96 10.20 0.40
C LEU A 240 5.02 11.73 0.28
N GLU A 241 5.93 12.37 1.02
CA GLU A 241 6.11 13.82 1.01
C GLU A 241 6.63 14.30 -0.36
N GLU A 242 7.63 13.63 -0.94
CA GLU A 242 8.15 13.95 -2.27
C GLU A 242 7.07 13.76 -3.34
N ILE A 243 6.30 12.68 -3.27
CA ILE A 243 5.21 12.41 -4.20
C ILE A 243 4.13 13.50 -4.10
N GLN A 244 3.75 13.89 -2.88
CA GLN A 244 2.78 14.97 -2.65
C GLN A 244 3.29 16.30 -3.21
N GLN A 245 4.56 16.63 -3.01
CA GLN A 245 5.17 17.84 -3.56
C GLN A 245 5.19 17.84 -5.08
N GLN A 246 5.56 16.73 -5.71
CA GLN A 246 5.56 16.57 -7.16
C GLN A 246 4.14 16.72 -7.73
N GLN A 247 3.15 16.08 -7.12
CA GLN A 247 1.75 16.17 -7.54
C GLN A 247 1.20 17.59 -7.37
N ALA A 248 1.49 18.26 -6.26
CA ALA A 248 1.10 19.65 -6.04
C ALA A 248 1.77 20.61 -7.04
N ALA A 249 3.03 20.38 -7.40
CA ALA A 249 3.73 21.15 -8.42
C ALA A 249 3.12 20.95 -9.81
N LEU A 250 2.78 19.71 -10.18
CA LEU A 250 2.08 19.39 -11.42
C LEU A 250 0.70 20.03 -11.48
N GLN A 251 -0.05 20.01 -10.38
CA GLN A 251 -1.37 20.64 -10.31
C GLN A 251 -1.28 22.17 -10.44
N LYS A 252 -0.34 22.81 -9.73
CA LYS A 252 -0.06 24.25 -9.89
C LYS A 252 0.34 24.63 -11.32
N ARG A 253 1.11 23.77 -12.01
CA ARG A 253 1.46 23.98 -13.43
C ARG A 253 0.23 23.88 -14.32
N ASN A 254 -0.59 22.84 -14.14
CA ASN A 254 -1.80 22.66 -14.93
C ASN A 254 -2.83 23.80 -14.71
N ASP A 255 -3.02 24.24 -13.46
CA ASP A 255 -3.90 25.38 -13.15
C ASP A 255 -3.36 26.67 -13.79
N ARG A 256 -2.04 26.91 -13.76
CA ARG A 256 -1.42 28.03 -14.47
C ARG A 256 -1.65 27.96 -15.96
N ASP A 257 -1.47 26.79 -16.57
CA ASP A 257 -1.65 26.59 -18.01
C ASP A 257 -3.12 26.82 -18.43
N ILE A 258 -4.09 26.35 -17.62
CA ILE A 258 -5.52 26.60 -17.85
C ILE A 258 -5.86 28.09 -17.75
N HIS A 259 -5.33 28.78 -16.73
CA HIS A 259 -5.62 30.20 -16.52
C HIS A 259 -4.76 31.12 -17.39
N GLN A 260 -3.81 30.60 -18.16
CA GLN A 260 -2.89 31.40 -18.98
C GLN A 260 -3.64 32.23 -20.02
N GLU A 261 -4.66 31.68 -20.68
CA GLU A 261 -5.47 32.41 -21.66
C GLU A 261 -6.28 33.53 -21.01
N GLU A 262 -6.83 33.29 -19.82
CA GLU A 262 -7.62 34.27 -19.07
C GLU A 262 -6.75 35.39 -18.49
N ILE A 263 -5.56 35.05 -17.99
CA ILE A 263 -4.53 36.02 -17.58
C ILE A 263 -4.15 36.90 -18.77
N THR A 264 -3.87 36.30 -19.92
CA THR A 264 -3.49 37.03 -21.15
C THR A 264 -4.62 37.96 -21.62
N ARG A 265 -5.88 37.52 -21.52
CA ARG A 265 -7.07 38.34 -21.82
C ARG A 265 -7.15 39.56 -20.89
N LEU A 266 -7.04 39.34 -19.58
CA LEU A 266 -7.11 40.41 -18.58
C LEU A 266 -5.95 41.40 -18.70
N GLU A 267 -4.75 40.93 -19.04
CA GLU A 267 -3.59 41.78 -19.31
C GLU A 267 -3.81 42.68 -20.54
N ALA A 268 -4.42 42.13 -21.61
CA ALA A 268 -4.77 42.91 -22.80
C ALA A 268 -5.84 43.98 -22.48
N GLU A 269 -6.86 43.63 -21.71
CA GLU A 269 -7.89 44.57 -21.25
C GLU A 269 -7.29 45.67 -20.37
N LEU A 270 -6.38 45.32 -19.45
CA LEU A 270 -5.64 46.27 -18.63
C LEU A 270 -4.79 47.24 -19.46
N GLN A 271 -4.10 46.77 -20.50
CA GLN A 271 -3.34 47.65 -21.39
C GLN A 271 -4.24 48.64 -22.14
N VAL A 272 -5.42 48.20 -22.59
CA VAL A 272 -6.39 49.07 -23.25
C VAL A 272 -6.89 50.15 -22.29
N LEU A 273 -7.21 49.77 -21.05
CA LEU A 273 -7.65 50.72 -20.02
C LEU A 273 -6.54 51.69 -19.63
N GLN A 274 -5.30 51.23 -19.50
CA GLN A 274 -4.14 52.08 -19.23
C GLN A 274 -3.93 53.11 -20.35
N ARG A 275 -4.03 52.70 -21.63
CA ARG A 275 -3.97 53.66 -22.75
C ARG A 275 -5.09 54.69 -22.68
N ARG A 276 -6.32 54.27 -22.43
CA ARG A 276 -7.46 55.20 -22.28
C ARG A 276 -7.28 56.19 -21.13
N ILE A 277 -6.66 55.77 -20.03
CA ILE A 277 -6.35 56.66 -18.91
C ILE A 277 -5.28 57.69 -19.32
N VAL A 278 -4.24 57.26 -20.04
CA VAL A 278 -3.20 58.16 -20.56
C VAL A 278 -3.80 59.16 -21.53
N ASP A 279 -4.60 58.72 -22.51
CA ASP A 279 -5.26 59.59 -23.50
C ASP A 279 -6.21 60.60 -22.82
N ALA A 280 -6.94 60.17 -21.78
CA ALA A 280 -7.81 61.05 -21.01
C ALA A 280 -7.03 62.05 -20.14
N SER A 281 -5.84 61.67 -19.65
CA SER A 281 -4.94 62.57 -18.92
C SER A 281 -4.28 63.60 -19.84
N GLU A 282 -3.90 63.23 -21.06
CA GLU A 282 -3.37 64.17 -22.06
C GLU A 282 -4.46 65.15 -22.53
N SER A 283 -5.68 64.65 -22.71
CA SER A 283 -6.84 65.50 -23.06
C SER A 283 -7.19 66.49 -21.95
N SER A 284 -7.05 66.13 -20.67
CA SER A 284 -7.32 67.05 -19.56
C SER A 284 -6.23 68.11 -19.39
N VAL A 285 -4.97 67.79 -19.71
CA VAL A 285 -3.86 68.76 -19.75
C VAL A 285 -4.06 69.78 -20.87
N LEU A 286 -4.48 69.34 -22.06
CA LEU A 286 -4.79 70.24 -23.19
C LEU A 286 -5.95 71.20 -22.89
N VAL A 287 -7.01 70.71 -22.23
CA VAL A 287 -8.15 71.55 -21.80
C VAL A 287 -7.75 72.50 -20.68
N GLY A 288 -6.81 72.12 -19.81
CA GLY A 288 -6.20 73.00 -18.80
C GLY A 288 -5.40 74.14 -19.41
N GLU A 289 -4.56 73.85 -20.41
CA GLU A 289 -3.76 74.85 -21.14
C GLU A 289 -4.63 75.81 -21.98
N GLU A 290 -5.75 75.34 -22.55
CA GLU A 290 -6.69 76.20 -23.27
C GLU A 290 -7.46 77.14 -22.31
N ASN A 291 -7.79 76.70 -21.10
CA ASN A 291 -8.41 77.56 -20.10
C ASN A 291 -7.44 78.58 -19.48
N GLU A 292 -6.15 78.26 -19.34
CA GLU A 292 -5.13 79.23 -18.91
C GLU A 292 -4.80 80.28 -19.98
N ARG A 293 -4.98 79.96 -21.28
CA ARG A 293 -4.86 80.94 -22.38
C ARG A 293 -6.09 81.81 -22.59
N ALA A 294 -7.23 81.47 -21.97
CA ALA A 294 -8.49 82.19 -22.08
C ALA A 294 -8.71 83.21 -20.94
N HIS A 295 -7.76 83.33 -20.01
CA HIS A 295 -7.70 84.37 -18.97
C HIS A 295 -6.56 85.36 -19.23
#